data_AF-A0A7C3DIW1-F1
#
_entry.id   AF-A0A7C3DIW1-F1
#
_cell.length_a   1.000
_cell.length_b   1.000
_cell.length_c   1.000
_cell.angle_alpha   90.00
_cell.angle_beta   90.00
_cell.angle_gamma   90.00
#
_symmetry.space_group_name_H-M   'P 1'
#
loop_
_entity.id
_entity.type
_entity.pdbx_description
1 polymer ?
#
loop_
_entity_poly.entity_id
_entity_poly.type
_entity_poly.pdbx_seq_one_letter_code
_entity_poly.pdbx_strand_id
1 'polypeptide(L)'
;MNLPRPGRSGRLGGSPLALVALLGPWLGADAGEARHIEVQAVLGQMYDAVVDADDVETFGLSIPRGTALPRRLYPVRNLGVPMIQRANLKQYQAVLLRRPKRNYTAYLDPDRDDVWFVPPPPQPSSPVVWTNTAGGKWSVAANWSPNQVPGPTDEARITEDGTYTVTVDADAAVAGLTFGGDRGVQTLLLDYPNTLTLNGASVGRTTNGVLRITGGTLAVPENLVLAGPLECINGGRLTGRGTLTLNGGGQIRGPGDTDLVGCTLINAGKLEILGGTLRCRHWFTQTAGETRLAGGYLELDQPLVLQGGALTGNGTVIGSVINRAAVVPGGSPGTLTFTGDYTEERDAQLFVELSGTAPGREFDQLVVNGTASLGGTLNVSLPNDFFPPHGSAYAFLLAGTRTGEFARVHPELSTLGLKLDYGRNGATLIATGPAGPPTVTFERWVNGADLIVLAWPESAADWRLESAPALGGADGGAWSPIPPALYQTNAGIVSYAELIPPAGNRFFRLCQPGQNGVVMDRSVKPVRNDDD
;
A
#
# COMPACT_ATOMS: atom_id res chain seq x y z
N MET A 1 73.37 -25.29 -35.91
CA MET A 1 74.33 -24.63 -36.81
C MET A 1 73.53 -23.83 -37.82
N ASN A 2 73.83 -22.53 -37.92
CA ASN A 2 73.35 -21.54 -38.90
C ASN A 2 71.93 -20.98 -38.78
N LEU A 3 71.85 -19.81 -38.13
CA LEU A 3 71.28 -18.62 -38.78
C LEU A 3 72.41 -17.88 -39.53
N PRO A 4 72.10 -17.11 -40.59
CA PRO A 4 72.13 -15.65 -40.40
C PRO A 4 71.16 -14.80 -41.26
N ARG A 5 70.50 -13.86 -40.57
CA ARG A 5 70.39 -12.39 -40.77
C ARG A 5 69.63 -11.74 -41.97
N PRO A 6 69.20 -10.45 -41.78
CA PRO A 6 67.99 -9.86 -42.36
C PRO A 6 68.22 -8.69 -43.34
N GLY A 7 67.16 -8.27 -44.02
CA GLY A 7 67.00 -7.00 -44.76
C GLY A 7 65.61 -6.99 -45.43
N ARG A 8 64.89 -5.90 -45.64
CA ARG A 8 65.12 -4.46 -45.51
C ARG A 8 63.73 -3.78 -45.49
N SER A 9 63.68 -2.58 -44.93
CA SER A 9 62.55 -1.65 -44.81
C SER A 9 61.85 -1.26 -46.11
N GLY A 10 60.53 -0.99 -46.03
CA GLY A 10 59.79 -0.20 -47.00
C GLY A 10 58.31 -0.02 -46.64
N ARG A 11 57.98 1.05 -45.89
CA ARG A 11 56.62 1.59 -45.75
C ARG A 11 56.30 2.43 -46.98
N LEU A 12 55.04 2.41 -47.44
CA LEU A 12 54.21 3.43 -48.13
C LEU A 12 52.97 2.61 -48.61
N GLY A 13 51.72 2.82 -48.18
CA GLY A 13 50.97 4.07 -48.09
C GLY A 13 50.16 4.27 -49.38
N GLY A 14 48.88 3.86 -49.41
CA GLY A 14 47.93 4.25 -50.47
C GLY A 14 46.91 3.18 -50.91
N SER A 15 45.68 3.26 -50.39
CA SER A 15 44.43 2.74 -51.00
C SER A 15 43.95 3.70 -52.11
N PRO A 16 42.79 3.51 -52.79
CA PRO A 16 42.01 2.32 -53.19
C PRO A 16 41.63 2.36 -54.70
N LEU A 17 41.18 1.24 -55.31
CA LEU A 17 40.16 1.17 -56.40
C LEU A 17 40.21 -0.20 -57.09
N ALA A 18 39.17 -1.02 -56.90
CA ALA A 18 38.59 -1.90 -57.94
C ALA A 18 37.47 -2.76 -57.33
N LEU A 19 36.26 -2.19 -57.29
CA LEU A 19 34.99 -2.91 -57.11
C LEU A 19 34.22 -2.78 -58.43
N VAL A 20 34.39 -3.72 -59.38
CA VAL A 20 33.40 -4.04 -60.43
C VAL A 20 33.68 -5.46 -60.94
N ALA A 21 32.59 -6.20 -61.19
CA ALA A 21 32.50 -7.48 -61.90
C ALA A 21 32.73 -8.77 -61.08
N LEU A 22 31.65 -9.24 -60.42
CA LEU A 22 31.25 -10.65 -60.55
C LEU A 22 29.79 -10.91 -60.14
N LEU A 23 28.82 -10.20 -60.73
CA LEU A 23 27.39 -10.59 -60.70
C LEU A 23 26.69 -10.18 -62.01
N GLY A 24 27.04 -10.84 -63.10
CA GLY A 24 26.13 -11.10 -64.21
C GLY A 24 26.24 -12.59 -64.47
N PRO A 25 25.15 -13.40 -64.40
CA PRO A 25 23.88 -13.15 -65.11
C PRO A 25 22.64 -13.75 -64.39
N TRP A 26 21.80 -12.95 -63.72
CA TRP A 26 20.44 -13.37 -63.27
C TRP A 26 19.47 -12.19 -63.17
N LEU A 27 19.63 -11.21 -64.06
CA LEU A 27 18.64 -10.16 -64.28
C LEU A 27 18.11 -10.32 -65.71
N GLY A 28 17.09 -11.17 -65.84
CA GLY A 28 16.14 -11.03 -66.93
C GLY A 28 15.43 -9.70 -66.77
N ALA A 29 15.25 -9.02 -67.91
CA ALA A 29 14.71 -7.68 -68.06
C ALA A 29 13.44 -7.41 -67.22
N ASP A 30 13.47 -6.37 -66.39
CA ASP A 30 12.71 -5.14 -66.65
C ASP A 30 12.96 -4.08 -65.55
N ALA A 31 13.12 -2.85 -66.03
CA ALA A 31 13.18 -1.53 -65.39
C ALA A 31 13.17 -1.39 -63.84
N GLY A 32 14.26 -0.81 -63.32
CA GLY A 32 14.21 0.48 -62.63
C GLY A 32 13.90 0.51 -61.12
N GLU A 33 14.89 0.21 -60.28
CA GLU A 33 15.31 1.06 -59.13
C GLU A 33 16.37 0.30 -58.32
N ALA A 34 17.62 0.76 -58.38
CA ALA A 34 18.68 0.29 -57.49
C ALA A 34 18.39 0.75 -56.06
N ARG A 35 18.31 -0.16 -55.09
CA ARG A 35 18.37 0.18 -53.67
C ARG A 35 19.52 -0.55 -52.98
N HIS A 36 20.46 0.27 -52.51
CA HIS A 36 21.60 -0.06 -51.66
C HIS A 36 21.21 -0.99 -50.50
N ILE A 37 22.02 -2.02 -50.24
CA ILE A 37 21.98 -2.81 -49.02
C ILE A 37 23.08 -2.25 -48.11
N GLU A 38 22.70 -1.51 -47.07
CA GLU A 38 23.62 -1.13 -45.99
C GLU A 38 23.62 -2.21 -44.90
N VAL A 39 24.81 -2.73 -44.60
CA VAL A 39 25.06 -3.61 -43.46
C VAL A 39 25.55 -2.72 -42.31
N GLN A 40 24.69 -2.49 -41.31
CA GLN A 40 25.06 -1.81 -40.08
C GLN A 40 25.32 -2.87 -38.99
N ALA A 41 26.56 -2.98 -38.54
CA ALA A 41 26.88 -3.73 -37.33
C ALA A 41 26.44 -2.92 -36.11
N VAL A 42 25.45 -3.41 -35.36
CA VAL A 42 25.00 -2.76 -34.12
C VAL A 42 25.66 -3.45 -32.93
N LEU A 43 26.69 -2.80 -32.38
CA LEU A 43 27.21 -3.04 -31.04
C LEU A 43 26.86 -1.81 -30.19
N GLY A 44 26.03 -1.96 -29.15
CA GLY A 44 25.82 -0.89 -28.18
C GLY A 44 24.61 -1.02 -27.25
N GLN A 45 24.90 -1.27 -25.96
CA GLN A 45 24.17 -0.90 -24.73
C GLN A 45 22.85 -1.68 -24.42
N MET A 46 22.63 -2.28 -23.24
CA MET A 46 22.76 -1.71 -21.89
C MET A 46 23.06 -2.76 -20.78
N TYR A 47 23.69 -2.24 -19.71
CA TYR A 47 23.90 -2.72 -18.32
C TYR A 47 25.19 -3.49 -17.93
N ASP A 48 26.12 -2.71 -17.36
CA ASP A 48 27.11 -2.93 -16.30
C ASP A 48 27.99 -4.20 -16.27
N ALA A 49 29.27 -4.03 -16.63
CA ALA A 49 30.41 -4.24 -15.73
C ALA A 49 31.73 -3.82 -16.41
N VAL A 50 32.56 -3.08 -15.67
CA VAL A 50 33.93 -2.72 -16.04
C VAL A 50 34.81 -3.97 -16.05
N VAL A 51 35.44 -4.29 -17.19
CA VAL A 51 36.68 -5.07 -17.25
C VAL A 51 37.53 -4.52 -18.41
N ASP A 52 38.66 -3.92 -18.07
CA ASP A 52 39.75 -3.64 -19.02
C ASP A 52 40.43 -4.95 -19.42
N ALA A 53 40.66 -5.17 -20.72
CA ALA A 53 41.81 -5.92 -21.23
C ALA A 53 41.97 -5.69 -22.74
N ASP A 54 43.22 -5.38 -23.09
CA ASP A 54 43.78 -5.07 -24.41
C ASP A 54 43.51 -6.11 -25.52
N ASP A 55 43.68 -5.62 -26.76
CA ASP A 55 43.90 -6.35 -28.03
C ASP A 55 42.77 -7.22 -28.60
N VAL A 56 42.02 -6.65 -29.56
CA VAL A 56 41.31 -7.42 -30.60
C VAL A 56 41.88 -7.06 -31.97
N GLU A 57 42.96 -7.74 -32.35
CA GLU A 57 43.39 -7.84 -33.74
C GLU A 57 42.34 -8.61 -34.56
N THR A 58 42.05 -8.08 -35.73
CA THR A 58 41.07 -8.57 -36.70
C THR A 58 41.60 -9.83 -37.40
N PHE A 59 41.00 -11.00 -37.16
CA PHE A 59 41.22 -12.18 -38.01
C PHE A 59 40.12 -12.29 -39.05
N GLY A 60 40.45 -11.91 -40.30
CA GLY A 60 39.63 -12.19 -41.46
C GLY A 60 39.69 -13.67 -41.84
N LEU A 61 38.54 -14.30 -42.06
CA LEU A 61 38.47 -15.64 -42.63
C LEU A 61 38.04 -15.55 -44.10
N SER A 62 38.92 -16.04 -44.97
CA SER A 62 38.71 -16.19 -46.42
C SER A 62 38.02 -17.53 -46.69
N ILE A 63 36.90 -17.50 -47.43
CA ILE A 63 36.20 -18.73 -47.86
C ILE A 63 36.82 -19.22 -49.18
N PRO A 64 37.31 -20.46 -49.28
CA PRO A 64 37.82 -21.02 -50.52
C PRO A 64 36.73 -21.16 -51.60
N ARG A 65 37.08 -20.92 -52.86
CA ARG A 65 36.21 -21.18 -54.02
C ARG A 65 35.93 -22.68 -54.13
N GLY A 66 34.65 -23.08 -54.03
CA GLY A 66 34.20 -24.42 -54.43
C GLY A 66 32.95 -24.98 -53.75
N THR A 67 32.41 -24.39 -52.69
CA THR A 67 31.32 -25.01 -51.93
C THR A 67 29.95 -24.75 -52.58
N ALA A 68 29.30 -25.83 -53.04
CA ALA A 68 27.95 -25.78 -53.59
C ALA A 68 26.92 -25.59 -52.47
N LEU A 69 26.08 -24.54 -52.56
CA LEU A 69 24.98 -24.28 -51.64
C LEU A 69 23.84 -25.31 -51.87
N PRO A 70 23.30 -25.96 -50.81
CA PRO A 70 22.14 -26.84 -50.97
C PRO A 70 20.88 -26.05 -51.34
N ARG A 71 20.26 -26.44 -52.46
CA ARG A 71 18.89 -26.07 -52.86
C ARG A 71 17.89 -26.90 -52.05
N ARG A 72 17.37 -26.42 -50.91
CA ARG A 72 16.04 -26.83 -50.37
C ARG A 72 15.63 -25.99 -49.16
N LEU A 73 14.54 -25.25 -49.31
CA LEU A 73 13.79 -24.60 -48.22
C LEU A 73 12.80 -25.63 -47.64
N TYR A 74 12.88 -25.92 -46.34
CA TYR A 74 11.81 -26.63 -45.63
C TYR A 74 10.91 -25.61 -44.90
N PRO A 75 9.58 -25.64 -45.08
CA PRO A 75 8.68 -24.90 -44.20
C PRO A 75 8.55 -25.68 -42.88
N VAL A 76 8.96 -25.09 -41.75
CA VAL A 76 8.78 -25.73 -40.44
C VAL A 76 7.37 -25.43 -39.94
N ARG A 77 6.51 -26.47 -39.98
CA ARG A 77 5.29 -26.59 -39.17
C ARG A 77 5.69 -26.86 -37.71
N ASN A 78 5.04 -26.18 -36.77
CA ASN A 78 4.92 -26.47 -35.34
C ASN A 78 6.03 -27.33 -34.71
N LEU A 79 6.98 -26.68 -34.04
CA LEU A 79 7.73 -27.29 -32.94
C LEU A 79 7.42 -26.50 -31.66
N GLY A 80 6.78 -27.18 -30.71
CA GLY A 80 6.62 -26.68 -29.35
C GLY A 80 7.99 -26.40 -28.76
N VAL A 81 8.16 -25.22 -28.17
CA VAL A 81 9.44 -24.73 -27.67
C VAL A 81 9.59 -25.14 -26.20
N PRO A 82 10.54 -26.01 -25.82
CA PRO A 82 11.03 -26.04 -24.45
C PRO A 82 12.03 -24.88 -24.30
N MET A 83 11.92 -24.14 -23.20
CA MET A 83 12.90 -23.14 -22.78
C MET A 83 14.33 -23.66 -22.94
N ILE A 84 15.12 -23.03 -23.82
CA ILE A 84 16.57 -23.24 -23.86
C ILE A 84 17.15 -22.49 -22.66
N GLN A 85 17.63 -23.26 -21.67
CA GLN A 85 18.44 -22.76 -20.57
C GLN A 85 19.68 -22.04 -21.13
N ARG A 86 20.01 -20.88 -20.54
CA ARG A 86 21.04 -19.89 -20.94
C ARG A 86 22.50 -20.38 -21.00
N ALA A 87 22.79 -21.68 -21.09
CA ALA A 87 24.12 -22.19 -20.76
C ALA A 87 25.10 -22.45 -21.93
N ASN A 88 24.75 -22.37 -23.21
CA ASN A 88 25.70 -22.73 -24.30
C ASN A 88 25.51 -21.95 -25.62
N LEU A 89 25.64 -20.62 -25.59
CA LEU A 89 25.81 -19.82 -26.82
C LEU A 89 27.29 -19.87 -27.26
N LYS A 90 27.70 -20.93 -27.96
CA LYS A 90 28.92 -20.88 -28.78
C LYS A 90 28.62 -20.09 -30.05
N GLN A 91 29.22 -18.89 -30.16
CA GLN A 91 29.43 -18.09 -31.37
C GLN A 91 28.32 -18.11 -32.45
N TYR A 92 27.14 -17.58 -32.14
CA TYR A 92 26.19 -17.18 -33.17
C TYR A 92 26.40 -15.69 -33.49
N GLN A 93 26.74 -15.37 -34.75
CA GLN A 93 26.68 -13.98 -35.24
C GLN A 93 25.27 -13.69 -35.77
N ALA A 94 24.62 -12.67 -35.22
CA ALA A 94 23.33 -12.20 -35.69
C ALA A 94 23.52 -11.15 -36.79
N VAL A 95 22.97 -11.41 -37.98
CA VAL A 95 22.95 -10.43 -39.09
C VAL A 95 21.53 -9.90 -39.25
N LEU A 96 21.38 -8.57 -39.16
CA LEU A 96 20.09 -7.90 -39.31
C LEU A 96 19.84 -7.60 -40.80
N LEU A 97 18.89 -8.30 -41.41
CA LEU A 97 18.51 -8.09 -42.82
C LEU A 97 17.29 -7.17 -42.88
N ARG A 98 17.47 -5.93 -43.37
CA ARG A 98 16.37 -4.98 -43.61
C ARG A 98 15.75 -5.23 -44.99
N ARG A 99 14.47 -5.63 -45.02
CA ARG A 99 13.58 -5.46 -46.19
C ARG A 99 12.59 -4.33 -45.92
N PRO A 100 12.03 -3.64 -46.92
CA PRO A 100 11.22 -2.42 -46.73
C PRO A 100 9.95 -2.55 -45.88
N LYS A 101 9.59 -3.74 -45.37
CA LYS A 101 8.43 -3.93 -44.47
C LYS A 101 8.61 -4.91 -43.29
N ARG A 102 9.75 -5.61 -43.15
CA ARG A 102 10.00 -6.53 -42.02
C ARG A 102 11.50 -6.66 -41.75
N ASN A 103 11.89 -6.57 -40.48
CA ASN A 103 13.24 -6.89 -40.01
C ASN A 103 13.28 -8.38 -39.64
N TYR A 104 14.29 -9.11 -40.11
CA TYR A 104 14.55 -10.49 -39.68
C TYR A 104 15.92 -10.56 -39.04
N THR A 105 16.03 -11.32 -37.94
CA THR A 105 17.32 -11.69 -37.36
C THR A 105 17.67 -13.07 -37.87
N ALA A 106 18.75 -13.16 -38.66
CA ALA A 106 19.31 -14.43 -39.08
C ALA A 106 20.40 -14.85 -38.08
N TYR A 107 20.32 -16.09 -37.60
CA TYR A 107 21.39 -16.70 -36.82
C TYR A 107 22.16 -17.65 -37.74
N LEU A 108 23.47 -17.46 -37.82
CA LEU A 108 24.38 -18.36 -38.51
C LEU A 108 24.95 -19.34 -37.49
N ASP A 109 24.70 -20.64 -37.71
CA ASP A 109 25.42 -21.72 -37.04
C ASP A 109 26.67 -22.03 -37.89
N PRO A 110 27.88 -21.65 -37.44
CA PRO A 110 29.09 -21.83 -38.24
C PRO A 110 29.46 -23.32 -38.42
N ASP A 111 28.88 -24.25 -37.67
CA ASP A 111 29.22 -25.67 -37.71
C ASP A 111 28.27 -26.50 -38.61
N ARG A 112 27.16 -25.91 -39.12
CA ARG A 112 26.10 -26.68 -39.81
C ARG A 112 25.63 -26.16 -41.16
N ASP A 113 26.22 -25.09 -41.70
CA ASP A 113 25.80 -24.48 -42.98
C ASP A 113 24.27 -24.16 -43.06
N ASP A 114 23.60 -24.01 -41.90
CA ASP A 114 22.16 -23.79 -41.80
C ASP A 114 21.87 -22.35 -41.36
N VAL A 115 20.99 -21.67 -42.11
CA VAL A 115 20.52 -20.31 -41.80
C VAL A 115 19.10 -20.38 -41.25
N TRP A 116 18.92 -20.00 -39.99
CA TRP A 116 17.60 -19.94 -39.37
C TRP A 116 17.08 -18.50 -39.37
N PHE A 117 15.90 -18.31 -39.98
CA PHE A 117 15.16 -17.06 -39.90
C PHE A 117 14.23 -17.12 -38.71
N VAL A 118 14.54 -16.35 -37.66
CA VAL A 118 13.54 -16.10 -36.62
C VAL A 118 12.66 -14.98 -37.15
N PRO A 119 11.35 -15.22 -37.36
CA PRO A 119 10.44 -14.11 -37.65
C PRO A 119 10.57 -13.09 -36.51
N PRO A 120 10.55 -11.78 -36.80
CA PRO A 120 10.56 -10.81 -35.72
C PRO A 120 9.42 -11.15 -34.75
N PRO A 121 9.61 -10.98 -33.43
CA PRO A 121 8.46 -11.01 -32.52
C PRO A 121 7.39 -10.09 -33.12
N PRO A 122 6.09 -10.45 -33.01
CA PRO A 122 5.03 -9.61 -33.54
C PRO A 122 5.29 -8.18 -33.07
N GLN A 123 5.46 -7.26 -34.02
CA GLN A 123 5.59 -5.85 -33.69
C GLN A 123 4.34 -5.48 -32.90
N PRO A 124 4.43 -4.77 -31.77
CA PRO A 124 3.23 -4.32 -31.08
C PRO A 124 2.36 -3.61 -32.11
N SER A 125 1.12 -4.08 -32.28
CA SER A 125 0.13 -3.38 -33.08
C SER A 125 0.10 -1.93 -32.62
N SER A 126 0.06 -0.97 -33.54
CA SER A 126 -0.14 0.43 -33.14
C SER A 126 -1.39 0.51 -32.26
N PRO A 127 -1.30 1.19 -31.11
CA PRO A 127 -2.40 1.21 -30.16
C PRO A 127 -3.64 1.87 -30.76
N VAL A 128 -4.80 1.43 -30.32
CA VAL A 128 -6.10 2.02 -30.63
C VAL A 128 -6.44 3.03 -29.54
N VAL A 129 -6.45 4.30 -29.88
CA VAL A 129 -6.48 5.42 -28.92
C VAL A 129 -7.85 6.06 -28.87
N TRP A 130 -8.43 6.19 -27.69
CA TRP A 130 -9.68 6.91 -27.48
C TRP A 130 -9.48 8.40 -27.72
N THR A 131 -10.27 9.00 -28.61
CA THR A 131 -10.15 10.42 -28.99
C THR A 131 -11.37 11.26 -28.61
N ASN A 132 -12.48 10.63 -28.19
CA ASN A 132 -13.69 11.34 -27.82
C ASN A 132 -13.62 11.88 -26.37
N THR A 133 -13.08 13.08 -26.20
CA THR A 133 -12.96 13.75 -24.89
C THR A 133 -14.28 14.29 -24.31
N ALA A 134 -15.41 14.11 -25.01
CA ALA A 134 -16.74 14.32 -24.44
C ALA A 134 -17.30 13.06 -23.75
N GLY A 135 -16.63 11.92 -23.91
CA GLY A 135 -17.07 10.62 -23.40
C GLY A 135 -18.03 9.89 -24.33
N GLY A 136 -18.23 8.60 -24.08
CA GLY A 136 -19.07 7.78 -24.94
C GLY A 136 -18.90 6.28 -24.75
N LYS A 137 -19.47 5.53 -25.69
CA LYS A 137 -19.52 4.08 -25.71
C LYS A 137 -18.25 3.47 -26.30
N TRP A 138 -17.72 2.43 -25.64
CA TRP A 138 -16.57 1.64 -26.09
C TRP A 138 -16.79 1.06 -27.48
N SER A 139 -18.00 0.57 -27.77
CA SER A 139 -18.35 -0.10 -29.02
C SER A 139 -18.43 0.81 -30.26
N VAL A 140 -18.32 2.14 -30.09
CA VAL A 140 -18.43 3.08 -31.21
C VAL A 140 -17.05 3.37 -31.80
N ALA A 141 -16.78 2.80 -32.98
CA ALA A 141 -15.50 2.91 -33.67
C ALA A 141 -15.02 4.37 -33.88
N ALA A 142 -15.92 5.32 -34.11
CA ALA A 142 -15.58 6.73 -34.30
C ALA A 142 -15.03 7.44 -33.05
N ASN A 143 -15.15 6.81 -31.86
CA ASN A 143 -14.54 7.32 -30.63
C ASN A 143 -13.05 6.95 -30.51
N TRP A 144 -12.54 6.15 -31.43
CA TRP A 144 -11.18 5.62 -31.41
C TRP A 144 -10.37 6.11 -32.63
N SER A 145 -9.04 6.12 -32.50
CA SER A 145 -8.09 6.37 -33.57
C SER A 145 -7.10 5.20 -33.69
N PRO A 146 -6.99 4.55 -34.86
CA PRO A 146 -7.88 4.73 -36.02
C PRO A 146 -9.34 4.38 -35.66
N ASN A 147 -10.32 4.81 -36.48
CA ASN A 147 -11.75 4.60 -36.25
C ASN A 147 -12.16 3.12 -36.25
N GLN A 148 -11.72 2.38 -35.24
CA GLN A 148 -11.91 0.94 -35.05
C GLN A 148 -12.09 0.66 -33.55
N VAL A 149 -12.96 -0.28 -33.21
CA VAL A 149 -13.09 -0.74 -31.82
C VAL A 149 -11.91 -1.66 -31.51
N PRO A 150 -11.19 -1.46 -30.39
CA PRO A 150 -10.10 -2.36 -29.99
C PRO A 150 -10.59 -3.80 -29.82
N GLY A 151 -9.87 -4.75 -30.43
CA GLY A 151 -10.10 -6.18 -30.31
C GLY A 151 -9.08 -6.90 -29.41
N PRO A 152 -9.19 -8.23 -29.23
CA PRO A 152 -8.44 -9.00 -28.24
C PRO A 152 -6.92 -9.02 -28.45
N THR A 153 -6.44 -8.62 -29.62
CA THR A 153 -5.02 -8.52 -29.97
C THR A 153 -4.48 -7.09 -29.92
N ASP A 154 -5.35 -6.10 -29.71
CA ASP A 154 -5.00 -4.69 -29.77
C ASP A 154 -4.67 -4.13 -28.38
N GLU A 155 -3.76 -3.17 -28.32
CA GLU A 155 -3.59 -2.31 -27.15
C GLU A 155 -4.59 -1.14 -27.22
N ALA A 156 -5.44 -0.99 -26.21
CA ALA A 156 -6.33 0.17 -26.08
C ALA A 156 -5.70 1.26 -25.21
N ARG A 157 -5.85 2.53 -25.59
CA ARG A 157 -5.36 3.69 -24.81
C ARG A 157 -6.45 4.72 -24.57
N ILE A 158 -6.64 5.11 -23.31
CA ILE A 158 -7.57 6.16 -22.87
C ILE A 158 -6.76 7.19 -22.08
N THR A 159 -5.93 7.95 -22.79
CA THR A 159 -4.90 8.81 -22.20
C THR A 159 -5.02 10.29 -22.58
N GLU A 160 -5.98 10.64 -23.43
CA GLU A 160 -6.21 12.04 -23.80
C GLU A 160 -6.67 12.84 -22.58
N ASP A 161 -6.04 13.99 -22.34
CA ASP A 161 -6.38 14.89 -21.24
C ASP A 161 -7.85 15.34 -21.36
N GLY A 162 -8.56 15.39 -20.23
CA GLY A 162 -9.96 15.79 -20.19
C GLY A 162 -10.75 15.09 -19.09
N THR A 163 -11.98 15.52 -18.89
CA THR A 163 -12.89 14.89 -17.93
C THR A 163 -14.02 14.20 -18.69
N TYR A 164 -13.95 12.88 -18.79
CA TYR A 164 -14.92 12.10 -19.58
C TYR A 164 -15.03 10.66 -19.07
N THR A 165 -16.12 10.02 -19.46
CA THR A 165 -16.39 8.60 -19.17
C THR A 165 -16.40 7.79 -20.46
N VAL A 166 -15.65 6.70 -20.47
CA VAL A 166 -15.70 5.64 -21.47
C VAL A 166 -16.51 4.49 -20.89
N THR A 167 -17.70 4.25 -21.44
CA THR A 167 -18.60 3.19 -20.98
C THR A 167 -18.39 1.92 -21.79
N VAL A 168 -18.04 0.81 -21.13
CA VAL A 168 -18.04 -0.53 -21.73
C VAL A 168 -19.49 -0.98 -21.87
N ASP A 169 -20.05 -0.73 -23.06
CA ASP A 169 -21.48 -0.90 -23.36
C ASP A 169 -21.83 -2.26 -24.00
N ALA A 170 -20.81 -3.07 -24.29
CA ALA A 170 -20.91 -4.46 -24.73
C ALA A 170 -19.66 -5.22 -24.27
N ASP A 171 -19.72 -6.56 -24.24
CA ASP A 171 -18.55 -7.39 -23.95
C ASP A 171 -17.39 -7.07 -24.90
N ALA A 172 -16.20 -6.88 -24.33
CA ALA A 172 -15.00 -6.50 -25.06
C ALA A 172 -13.76 -7.21 -24.52
N ALA A 173 -12.74 -7.33 -25.36
CA ALA A 173 -11.45 -7.88 -24.98
C ALA A 173 -10.31 -7.11 -25.66
N VAL A 174 -9.20 -6.92 -24.97
CA VAL A 174 -8.00 -6.23 -25.47
C VAL A 174 -6.73 -6.97 -25.06
N ALA A 175 -5.65 -6.83 -25.82
CA ALA A 175 -4.33 -7.37 -25.46
C ALA A 175 -3.69 -6.60 -24.30
N GLY A 176 -4.08 -5.34 -24.10
CA GLY A 176 -3.66 -4.53 -22.96
C GLY A 176 -4.43 -3.21 -22.96
N LEU A 177 -4.55 -2.61 -21.78
CA LEU A 177 -5.21 -1.33 -21.59
C LEU A 177 -4.28 -0.38 -20.85
N THR A 178 -4.14 0.82 -21.40
CA THR A 178 -3.53 1.96 -20.70
C THR A 178 -4.56 3.07 -20.56
N PHE A 179 -4.82 3.55 -19.35
CA PHE A 179 -5.76 4.65 -19.14
C PHE A 179 -5.29 5.64 -18.07
N GLY A 180 -5.85 6.85 -18.07
CA GLY A 180 -5.42 7.96 -17.22
C GLY A 180 -4.45 8.91 -17.93
N GLY A 181 -4.95 10.10 -18.23
CA GLY A 181 -4.19 11.23 -18.76
C GLY A 181 -3.51 12.03 -17.65
N ASP A 182 -2.73 13.04 -18.03
CA ASP A 182 -1.97 13.86 -17.09
C ASP A 182 -2.87 14.95 -16.45
N ARG A 183 -3.99 15.29 -17.10
CA ARG A 183 -5.00 16.23 -16.58
C ARG A 183 -6.43 15.73 -16.78
N GLY A 184 -7.34 16.29 -15.97
CA GLY A 184 -8.75 15.93 -15.97
C GLY A 184 -9.00 14.62 -15.23
N VAL A 185 -10.09 13.92 -15.56
CA VAL A 185 -10.44 12.62 -15.00
C VAL A 185 -11.00 11.72 -16.10
N GLN A 186 -10.28 10.66 -16.44
CA GLN A 186 -10.70 9.65 -17.42
C GLN A 186 -11.29 8.47 -16.67
N THR A 187 -12.62 8.35 -16.70
CA THR A 187 -13.32 7.21 -16.08
C THR A 187 -13.52 6.10 -17.11
N LEU A 188 -13.01 4.90 -16.85
CA LEU A 188 -13.45 3.68 -17.52
C LEU A 188 -14.58 3.06 -16.69
N LEU A 189 -15.77 2.99 -17.25
CA LEU A 189 -16.99 2.51 -16.59
C LEU A 189 -17.39 1.13 -17.12
N LEU A 190 -17.52 0.16 -16.23
CA LEU A 190 -18.07 -1.18 -16.49
C LEU A 190 -19.42 -1.33 -15.80
N ASP A 191 -20.49 -1.11 -16.56
CA ASP A 191 -21.86 -1.34 -16.10
C ASP A 191 -22.28 -2.80 -16.34
N TYR A 192 -23.16 -3.32 -15.47
CA TYR A 192 -23.84 -4.59 -15.71
C TYR A 192 -24.61 -4.57 -17.04
N PRO A 193 -24.59 -5.66 -17.84
CA PRO A 193 -23.98 -6.97 -17.57
C PRO A 193 -22.57 -7.16 -18.17
N ASN A 194 -21.96 -6.08 -18.68
CA ASN A 194 -20.87 -6.23 -19.63
C ASN A 194 -19.55 -6.64 -18.98
N THR A 195 -18.75 -7.36 -19.77
CA THR A 195 -17.43 -7.85 -19.40
C THR A 195 -16.34 -7.18 -20.24
N LEU A 196 -15.30 -6.64 -19.59
CA LEU A 196 -14.05 -6.27 -20.26
C LEU A 196 -12.95 -7.27 -19.88
N THR A 197 -12.33 -7.89 -20.88
CA THR A 197 -11.20 -8.81 -20.68
C THR A 197 -9.86 -8.16 -21.07
N LEU A 198 -8.93 -8.14 -20.14
CA LEU A 198 -7.57 -7.63 -20.31
C LEU A 198 -6.61 -8.80 -20.51
N ASN A 199 -6.46 -9.28 -21.76
CA ASN A 199 -5.67 -10.48 -22.08
C ASN A 199 -4.17 -10.35 -21.73
N GLY A 200 -3.67 -9.13 -21.57
CA GLY A 200 -2.30 -8.84 -21.16
C GLY A 200 -2.23 -7.70 -20.14
N ALA A 201 -1.00 -7.40 -19.74
CA ALA A 201 -0.73 -6.44 -18.69
C ALA A 201 -1.34 -5.07 -19.00
N SER A 202 -1.95 -4.45 -17.99
CA SER A 202 -2.70 -3.20 -18.13
C SER A 202 -2.39 -2.24 -16.99
N VAL A 203 -2.59 -0.94 -17.23
CA VAL A 203 -2.21 0.11 -16.28
C VAL A 203 -3.16 1.32 -16.33
N GLY A 204 -3.64 1.72 -15.15
CA GLY A 204 -4.16 3.06 -14.88
C GLY A 204 -2.99 3.96 -14.46
N ARG A 205 -2.48 4.81 -15.34
CA ARG A 205 -1.15 5.46 -15.24
C ARG A 205 -1.05 6.53 -14.16
N THR A 206 -2.11 7.28 -13.96
CA THR A 206 -2.11 8.49 -13.11
C THR A 206 -3.26 8.43 -12.13
N THR A 207 -3.26 9.32 -11.14
CA THR A 207 -4.37 9.50 -10.21
C THR A 207 -5.69 9.93 -10.89
N ASN A 208 -5.61 10.38 -12.14
CA ASN A 208 -6.76 10.84 -12.94
C ASN A 208 -7.48 9.69 -13.65
N GLY A 209 -6.83 8.53 -13.81
CA GLY A 209 -7.44 7.35 -14.38
C GLY A 209 -8.29 6.62 -13.36
N VAL A 210 -9.61 6.69 -13.50
CA VAL A 210 -10.58 6.05 -12.58
C VAL A 210 -11.12 4.79 -13.24
N LEU A 211 -11.01 3.65 -12.56
CA LEU A 211 -11.74 2.44 -12.95
C LEU A 211 -13.01 2.36 -12.11
N ARG A 212 -14.17 2.48 -12.74
CA ARG A 212 -15.47 2.36 -12.07
C ARG A 212 -16.20 1.10 -12.53
N ILE A 213 -16.68 0.31 -11.58
CA ILE A 213 -17.45 -0.91 -11.81
C ILE A 213 -18.79 -0.79 -11.09
N THR A 214 -19.85 -1.01 -11.84
CA THR A 214 -21.26 -0.87 -11.43
C THR A 214 -22.02 -2.13 -11.82
N GLY A 215 -21.68 -3.24 -11.15
CA GLY A 215 -22.21 -4.57 -11.42
C GLY A 215 -21.60 -5.29 -12.64
N GLY A 216 -20.77 -4.64 -13.44
CA GLY A 216 -20.05 -5.25 -14.56
C GLY A 216 -18.92 -6.20 -14.13
N THR A 217 -18.29 -6.85 -15.12
CA THR A 217 -17.17 -7.78 -14.88
C THR A 217 -15.87 -7.29 -15.53
N LEU A 218 -14.78 -7.21 -14.77
CA LEU A 218 -13.43 -7.05 -15.30
C LEU A 218 -12.69 -8.38 -15.21
N ALA A 219 -12.25 -8.93 -16.34
CA ALA A 219 -11.40 -10.12 -16.38
C ALA A 219 -9.93 -9.73 -16.56
N VAL A 220 -9.11 -10.12 -15.59
CA VAL A 220 -7.69 -9.76 -15.37
C VAL A 220 -6.87 -11.06 -15.32
N PRO A 221 -6.69 -11.77 -16.45
CA PRO A 221 -5.86 -12.97 -16.52
C PRO A 221 -4.36 -12.70 -16.30
N GLU A 222 -3.91 -11.47 -16.55
CA GLU A 222 -2.55 -10.96 -16.31
C GLU A 222 -2.61 -9.75 -15.36
N ASN A 223 -1.52 -8.99 -15.18
CA ASN A 223 -1.48 -7.94 -14.13
C ASN A 223 -2.20 -6.64 -14.52
N LEU A 224 -2.86 -6.00 -13.54
CA LEU A 224 -3.42 -4.65 -13.64
C LEU A 224 -2.90 -3.79 -12.48
N VAL A 225 -2.27 -2.65 -12.80
CA VAL A 225 -1.80 -1.68 -11.80
C VAL A 225 -2.60 -0.39 -11.92
N LEU A 226 -3.15 0.10 -10.82
CA LEU A 226 -3.96 1.32 -10.76
C LEU A 226 -3.27 2.39 -9.91
N ALA A 227 -2.77 3.45 -10.55
CA ALA A 227 -2.30 4.65 -9.87
C ALA A 227 -3.44 5.60 -9.45
N GLY A 228 -4.59 5.51 -10.11
CA GLY A 228 -5.84 6.15 -9.71
C GLY A 228 -6.81 5.19 -9.03
N PRO A 229 -7.98 5.67 -8.60
CA PRO A 229 -8.88 4.90 -7.75
C PRO A 229 -9.63 3.81 -8.53
N LEU A 230 -9.84 2.68 -7.85
CA LEU A 230 -10.89 1.70 -8.16
C LEU A 230 -12.18 2.09 -7.44
N GLU A 231 -13.29 2.23 -8.14
CA GLU A 231 -14.60 2.50 -7.55
C GLU A 231 -15.58 1.39 -7.91
N CYS A 232 -15.96 0.56 -6.94
CA CYS A 232 -17.03 -0.42 -7.11
C CYS A 232 -18.29 0.09 -6.44
N ILE A 233 -19.38 0.24 -7.21
CA ILE A 233 -20.64 0.83 -6.74
C ILE A 233 -21.77 -0.14 -7.03
N ASN A 234 -22.51 -0.55 -6.00
CA ASN A 234 -23.58 -1.54 -6.10
C ASN A 234 -23.10 -2.90 -6.64
N GLY A 235 -21.86 -3.26 -6.31
CA GLY A 235 -21.24 -4.54 -6.62
C GLY A 235 -20.50 -4.58 -7.96
N GLY A 236 -20.06 -5.76 -8.33
CA GLY A 236 -19.24 -6.01 -9.51
C GLY A 236 -18.37 -7.24 -9.34
N ARG A 237 -17.69 -7.63 -10.43
CA ARG A 237 -16.84 -8.82 -10.40
C ARG A 237 -15.50 -8.53 -11.05
N LEU A 238 -14.42 -8.87 -10.34
CA LEU A 238 -13.07 -8.90 -10.89
C LEU A 238 -12.63 -10.36 -10.91
N THR A 239 -12.24 -10.87 -12.07
CA THR A 239 -11.90 -12.28 -12.25
C THR A 239 -10.53 -12.45 -12.88
N GLY A 240 -9.98 -13.66 -12.85
CA GLY A 240 -8.73 -13.99 -13.54
C GLY A 240 -7.58 -14.21 -12.58
N ARG A 241 -6.50 -14.83 -13.05
CA ARG A 241 -5.36 -15.28 -12.22
C ARG A 241 -4.30 -14.20 -11.95
N GLY A 242 -4.49 -13.00 -12.51
CA GLY A 242 -3.53 -11.93 -12.45
C GLY A 242 -3.47 -11.24 -11.08
N THR A 243 -2.53 -10.30 -10.95
CA THR A 243 -2.44 -9.42 -9.78
C THR A 243 -3.11 -8.09 -10.06
N LEU A 244 -4.03 -7.68 -9.20
CA LEU A 244 -4.56 -6.32 -9.13
C LEU A 244 -3.80 -5.53 -8.08
N THR A 245 -3.10 -4.48 -8.49
CA THR A 245 -2.37 -3.58 -7.59
C THR A 245 -3.07 -2.24 -7.50
N LEU A 246 -3.51 -1.86 -6.30
CA LEU A 246 -4.13 -0.57 -5.99
C LEU A 246 -3.11 0.38 -5.35
N ASN A 247 -2.49 1.23 -6.16
CA ASN A 247 -1.62 2.32 -5.67
C ASN A 247 -2.44 3.59 -5.40
N GLY A 248 -3.44 3.88 -6.23
CA GLY A 248 -4.37 5.01 -6.05
C GLY A 248 -5.46 4.77 -5.01
N GLY A 249 -5.50 3.57 -4.42
CA GLY A 249 -6.56 3.14 -3.51
C GLY A 249 -7.84 2.72 -4.24
N GLY A 250 -8.93 2.68 -3.48
CA GLY A 250 -10.24 2.35 -4.03
C GLY A 250 -11.35 2.45 -3.01
N GLN A 251 -12.58 2.34 -3.48
CA GLN A 251 -13.78 2.42 -2.66
C GLN A 251 -14.80 1.38 -3.11
N ILE A 252 -15.36 0.66 -2.14
CA ILE A 252 -16.49 -0.25 -2.32
C ILE A 252 -17.71 0.40 -1.67
N ARG A 253 -18.76 0.64 -2.46
CA ARG A 253 -19.94 1.43 -2.08
C ARG A 253 -21.24 0.74 -2.49
N GLY A 254 -22.31 1.07 -1.79
CA GLY A 254 -23.65 0.55 -2.05
C GLY A 254 -23.89 -0.84 -1.42
N PRO A 255 -25.11 -1.40 -1.54
CA PRO A 255 -25.46 -2.66 -0.90
C PRO A 255 -24.98 -3.90 -1.66
N GLY A 256 -24.54 -3.76 -2.92
CA GLY A 256 -24.10 -4.88 -3.75
C GLY A 256 -22.70 -5.36 -3.39
N ASP A 257 -22.46 -6.66 -3.57
CA ASP A 257 -21.18 -7.28 -3.28
C ASP A 257 -20.19 -7.15 -4.45
N THR A 258 -18.92 -6.92 -4.12
CA THR A 258 -17.81 -6.92 -5.07
C THR A 258 -17.01 -8.21 -4.90
N ASP A 259 -16.98 -9.07 -5.91
CA ASP A 259 -16.26 -10.34 -5.86
C ASP A 259 -14.94 -10.27 -6.64
N LEU A 260 -13.82 -10.56 -5.98
CA LEU A 260 -12.51 -10.79 -6.57
C LEU A 260 -12.24 -12.30 -6.62
N VAL A 261 -12.31 -12.88 -7.82
CA VAL A 261 -12.26 -14.33 -8.03
C VAL A 261 -11.04 -14.76 -8.82
N GLY A 262 -10.12 -15.43 -8.13
CA GLY A 262 -8.87 -15.95 -8.68
C GLY A 262 -7.74 -14.92 -8.76
N CYS A 263 -8.03 -13.63 -8.60
CA CYS A 263 -7.03 -12.57 -8.70
C CYS A 263 -6.41 -12.27 -7.34
N THR A 264 -5.10 -12.05 -7.32
CA THR A 264 -4.41 -11.57 -6.11
C THR A 264 -4.60 -10.06 -5.99
N LEU A 265 -5.04 -9.60 -4.82
CA LEU A 265 -5.14 -8.17 -4.51
C LEU A 265 -3.90 -7.73 -3.74
N ILE A 266 -3.24 -6.69 -4.24
CA ILE A 266 -2.20 -5.95 -3.52
C ILE A 266 -2.70 -4.52 -3.34
N ASN A 267 -2.85 -4.07 -2.10
CA ASN A 267 -3.19 -2.68 -1.83
C ASN A 267 -1.99 -1.95 -1.20
N ALA A 268 -1.58 -0.87 -1.86
CA ALA A 268 -0.59 0.08 -1.37
C ALA A 268 -1.19 1.47 -1.11
N GLY A 269 -2.43 1.70 -1.56
CA GLY A 269 -3.19 2.93 -1.37
C GLY A 269 -4.23 2.82 -0.25
N LYS A 270 -5.22 3.72 -0.29
CA LYS A 270 -6.36 3.74 0.63
C LYS A 270 -7.54 2.98 0.03
N LEU A 271 -7.88 1.81 0.57
CA LEU A 271 -9.06 1.03 0.19
C LEU A 271 -10.15 1.18 1.25
N GLU A 272 -11.28 1.78 0.89
CA GLU A 272 -12.41 1.97 1.82
C GLU A 272 -13.60 1.08 1.47
N ILE A 273 -14.03 0.26 2.42
CA ILE A 273 -15.21 -0.60 2.28
C ILE A 273 -16.36 0.08 3.02
N LEU A 274 -17.11 0.90 2.28
CA LEU A 274 -18.16 1.79 2.80
C LEU A 274 -19.53 1.10 2.87
N GLY A 275 -19.72 0.02 2.12
CA GLY A 275 -20.95 -0.77 2.10
C GLY A 275 -20.75 -2.07 1.31
N GLY A 276 -21.75 -2.96 1.38
CA GLY A 276 -21.70 -4.28 0.74
C GLY A 276 -20.59 -5.16 1.30
N THR A 277 -20.27 -6.24 0.58
CA THR A 277 -19.16 -7.13 0.90
C THR A 277 -18.10 -7.05 -0.19
N LEU A 278 -16.84 -6.81 0.18
CA LEU A 278 -15.70 -7.12 -0.69
C LEU A 278 -15.29 -8.58 -0.41
N ARG A 279 -15.44 -9.46 -1.39
CA ARG A 279 -15.02 -10.86 -1.27
C ARG A 279 -13.72 -11.10 -2.01
N CYS A 280 -12.66 -11.44 -1.29
CA CYS A 280 -11.39 -11.87 -1.88
C CYS A 280 -11.29 -13.40 -1.81
N ARG A 281 -11.48 -14.06 -2.96
CA ARG A 281 -11.41 -15.54 -3.09
C ARG A 281 -9.99 -16.06 -3.31
N HIS A 282 -9.00 -15.18 -3.16
CA HIS A 282 -7.58 -15.47 -3.29
C HIS A 282 -6.81 -14.53 -2.35
N TRP A 283 -5.48 -14.47 -2.47
CA TRP A 283 -4.62 -13.64 -1.61
C TRP A 283 -4.98 -12.16 -1.66
N PHE A 284 -5.04 -11.55 -0.48
CA PHE A 284 -5.08 -10.11 -0.29
C PHE A 284 -3.94 -9.69 0.64
N THR A 285 -3.04 -8.85 0.13
CA THR A 285 -1.91 -8.28 0.87
C THR A 285 -2.00 -6.75 0.92
N GLN A 286 -1.91 -6.17 2.12
CA GLN A 286 -1.68 -4.74 2.31
C GLN A 286 -0.18 -4.49 2.42
N THR A 287 0.39 -3.67 1.56
CA THR A 287 1.84 -3.36 1.55
C THR A 287 2.18 -1.97 2.04
N ALA A 288 1.24 -1.02 1.95
CA ALA A 288 1.34 0.36 2.41
C ALA A 288 -0.06 0.97 2.49
N GLY A 289 -0.24 2.21 2.94
CA GLY A 289 -1.55 2.87 2.93
C GLY A 289 -2.53 2.32 3.97
N GLU A 290 -3.79 2.18 3.59
CA GLU A 290 -4.88 1.84 4.52
C GLU A 290 -5.90 0.91 3.86
N THR A 291 -6.38 -0.10 4.60
CA THR A 291 -7.67 -0.75 4.33
C THR A 291 -8.62 -0.39 5.46
N ARG A 292 -9.73 0.28 5.15
CA ARG A 292 -10.67 0.82 6.13
C ARG A 292 -12.05 0.20 5.97
N LEU A 293 -12.56 -0.44 7.02
CA LEU A 293 -13.95 -0.92 7.07
C LEU A 293 -14.86 0.15 7.69
N ALA A 294 -15.66 0.79 6.85
CA ALA A 294 -16.48 1.95 7.23
C ALA A 294 -17.94 1.79 6.80
N GLY A 295 -18.50 0.60 7.02
CA GLY A 295 -19.92 0.28 6.78
C GLY A 295 -20.15 -1.03 6.02
N GLY A 296 -19.13 -1.57 5.35
CA GLY A 296 -19.20 -2.88 4.69
C GLY A 296 -18.38 -3.98 5.37
N TYR A 297 -18.35 -5.14 4.72
CA TYR A 297 -17.68 -6.36 5.16
C TYR A 297 -16.52 -6.72 4.23
N LEU A 298 -15.47 -7.33 4.79
CA LEU A 298 -14.39 -7.96 4.03
C LEU A 298 -14.46 -9.47 4.23
N GLU A 299 -14.73 -10.24 3.19
CA GLU A 299 -14.78 -11.71 3.23
C GLU A 299 -13.55 -12.31 2.54
N LEU A 300 -12.90 -13.26 3.20
CA LEU A 300 -11.59 -13.76 2.81
C LEU A 300 -11.56 -15.29 2.80
N ASP A 301 -11.18 -15.87 1.66
CA ASP A 301 -10.90 -17.32 1.56
C ASP A 301 -9.46 -17.65 2.03
N GLN A 302 -8.57 -16.66 2.04
CA GLN A 302 -7.18 -16.76 2.50
C GLN A 302 -6.89 -15.64 3.52
N PRO A 303 -5.99 -15.83 4.49
CA PRO A 303 -5.69 -14.78 5.46
C PRO A 303 -5.29 -13.45 4.80
N LEU A 304 -5.84 -12.34 5.28
CA LEU A 304 -5.33 -11.01 4.95
C LEU A 304 -3.96 -10.84 5.57
N VAL A 305 -2.95 -10.51 4.77
CA VAL A 305 -1.59 -10.27 5.25
C VAL A 305 -1.31 -8.77 5.23
N LEU A 306 -1.07 -8.20 6.42
CA LEU A 306 -0.64 -6.81 6.56
C LEU A 306 0.88 -6.77 6.59
N GLN A 307 1.52 -6.41 5.49
CA GLN A 307 2.97 -6.22 5.38
C GLN A 307 3.40 -4.76 5.60
N GLY A 308 2.48 -3.82 5.43
CA GLY A 308 2.67 -2.41 5.71
C GLY A 308 1.34 -1.66 5.73
N GLY A 309 1.35 -0.40 6.15
CA GLY A 309 0.12 0.39 6.30
C GLY A 309 -0.74 -0.06 7.50
N ALA A 310 -2.04 0.18 7.42
CA ALA A 310 -2.98 -0.12 8.50
C ALA A 310 -4.28 -0.79 8.02
N LEU A 311 -4.84 -1.66 8.87
CA LEU A 311 -6.24 -2.08 8.82
C LEU A 311 -7.02 -1.29 9.87
N THR A 312 -8.03 -0.53 9.45
CA THR A 312 -8.76 0.43 10.31
C THR A 312 -10.28 0.27 10.24
N GLY A 313 -10.98 0.98 11.11
CA GLY A 313 -12.45 1.09 11.06
C GLY A 313 -13.16 0.14 12.01
N ASN A 314 -14.49 0.16 11.94
CA ASN A 314 -15.37 -0.49 12.92
C ASN A 314 -16.23 -1.62 12.31
N GLY A 315 -15.72 -2.27 11.25
CA GLY A 315 -16.43 -3.31 10.51
C GLY A 315 -16.04 -4.73 10.91
N THR A 316 -16.41 -5.69 10.05
CA THR A 316 -16.11 -7.12 10.25
C THR A 316 -15.30 -7.66 9.09
N VAL A 317 -14.20 -8.35 9.41
CA VAL A 317 -13.47 -9.23 8.51
C VAL A 317 -13.94 -10.66 8.74
N ILE A 318 -14.54 -11.25 7.72
CA ILE A 318 -14.96 -12.64 7.70
C ILE A 318 -13.77 -13.46 7.19
N GLY A 319 -12.93 -13.92 8.10
CA GLY A 319 -11.68 -14.62 7.79
C GLY A 319 -10.58 -14.32 8.81
N SER A 320 -9.38 -14.82 8.52
CA SER A 320 -8.22 -14.66 9.39
C SER A 320 -7.34 -13.48 8.96
N VAL A 321 -6.61 -12.90 9.91
CA VAL A 321 -5.69 -11.77 9.68
C VAL A 321 -4.31 -12.09 10.25
N ILE A 322 -3.28 -11.88 9.43
CA ILE A 322 -1.87 -11.91 9.83
C ILE A 322 -1.37 -10.48 9.85
N ASN A 323 -1.08 -9.97 11.04
CA ASN A 323 -0.59 -8.61 11.24
C ASN A 323 0.95 -8.61 11.32
N ARG A 324 1.59 -7.87 10.40
CA ARG A 324 3.02 -7.49 10.45
C ARG A 324 3.19 -5.96 10.33
N ALA A 325 2.09 -5.22 10.50
CA ALA A 325 2.00 -3.78 10.35
C ALA A 325 1.07 -3.23 11.44
N ALA A 326 0.03 -2.47 11.10
CA ALA A 326 -0.89 -1.90 12.09
C ALA A 326 -2.33 -2.43 11.95
N VAL A 327 -2.93 -2.73 13.10
CA VAL A 327 -4.38 -2.87 13.27
C VAL A 327 -4.84 -1.77 14.23
N VAL A 328 -5.82 -0.99 13.78
CA VAL A 328 -6.36 0.18 14.50
C VAL A 328 -7.88 0.03 14.53
N PRO A 329 -8.46 -0.68 15.52
CA PRO A 329 -9.91 -0.77 15.64
C PRO A 329 -10.54 0.63 15.73
N GLY A 330 -11.64 0.84 15.00
CA GLY A 330 -12.52 2.00 15.12
C GLY A 330 -12.35 3.13 14.11
N GLY A 331 -13.30 4.07 14.19
CA GLY A 331 -13.11 5.49 13.86
C GLY A 331 -12.76 6.29 15.12
N SER A 332 -12.16 5.58 16.09
CA SER A 332 -11.54 6.04 17.32
C SER A 332 -12.43 6.89 18.24
N PRO A 333 -13.11 6.28 19.24
CA PRO A 333 -13.16 4.83 19.54
C PRO A 333 -14.07 3.98 18.64
N GLY A 334 -13.80 2.66 18.49
CA GLY A 334 -14.70 1.71 17.78
C GLY A 334 -14.37 0.21 17.91
N THR A 335 -15.25 -0.66 17.37
CA THR A 335 -15.08 -2.13 17.40
C THR A 335 -14.72 -2.71 16.04
N LEU A 336 -13.61 -3.44 15.95
CA LEU A 336 -13.20 -4.22 14.76
C LEU A 336 -13.31 -5.71 15.06
N THR A 337 -14.01 -6.45 14.20
CA THR A 337 -14.28 -7.88 14.43
C THR A 337 -13.63 -8.75 13.37
N PHE A 338 -12.94 -9.81 13.79
CA PHE A 338 -12.42 -10.89 12.94
C PHE A 338 -13.12 -12.19 13.29
N THR A 339 -13.73 -12.87 12.30
CA THR A 339 -14.41 -14.14 12.54
C THR A 339 -13.44 -15.34 12.59
N GLY A 340 -12.27 -15.21 11.97
CA GLY A 340 -11.20 -16.20 12.00
C GLY A 340 -10.15 -15.91 13.06
N ASP A 341 -8.94 -16.40 12.81
CA ASP A 341 -7.78 -16.21 13.70
C ASP A 341 -7.12 -14.85 13.48
N TYR A 342 -6.52 -14.32 14.54
CA TYR A 342 -5.68 -13.13 14.52
C TYR A 342 -4.27 -13.52 14.94
N THR A 343 -3.28 -13.31 14.08
CA THR A 343 -1.87 -13.60 14.39
C THR A 343 -1.04 -12.33 14.30
N GLU A 344 -0.38 -11.97 15.38
CA GLU A 344 0.64 -10.93 15.41
C GLU A 344 2.03 -11.52 15.23
N GLU A 345 2.77 -10.96 14.28
CA GLU A 345 4.21 -11.17 14.20
C GLU A 345 4.99 -10.07 14.92
N ARG A 346 6.32 -10.19 14.95
CA ARG A 346 7.20 -9.34 15.77
C ARG A 346 7.02 -7.84 15.56
N ASP A 347 6.78 -7.43 14.32
CA ASP A 347 6.67 -6.03 13.93
C ASP A 347 5.20 -5.54 13.91
N ALA A 348 4.26 -6.39 14.33
CA ALA A 348 2.85 -6.05 14.44
C ALA A 348 2.59 -4.99 15.51
N GLN A 349 1.59 -4.15 15.26
CA GLN A 349 1.10 -3.13 16.16
C GLN A 349 -0.42 -3.22 16.27
N LEU A 350 -0.92 -3.23 17.51
CA LEU A 350 -2.33 -3.03 17.83
C LEU A 350 -2.48 -1.69 18.55
N PHE A 351 -3.32 -0.80 18.03
CA PHE A 351 -3.62 0.49 18.65
C PHE A 351 -4.94 0.42 19.42
N VAL A 352 -4.97 1.01 20.62
CA VAL A 352 -6.14 1.03 21.51
C VAL A 352 -6.26 2.40 22.17
N GLU A 353 -7.35 3.10 21.91
CA GLU A 353 -7.71 4.35 22.60
C GLU A 353 -8.70 4.11 23.72
N LEU A 354 -8.47 4.75 24.88
CA LEU A 354 -9.41 4.79 26.01
C LEU A 354 -9.85 6.23 26.28
N SER A 355 -11.15 6.50 26.15
CA SER A 355 -11.79 7.79 26.42
C SER A 355 -12.93 7.71 27.44
N GLY A 356 -13.25 6.50 27.92
CA GLY A 356 -14.34 6.17 28.83
C GLY A 356 -14.49 4.66 28.95
N THR A 357 -15.56 4.18 29.56
CA THR A 357 -15.70 2.76 29.99
C THR A 357 -16.66 1.94 29.13
N ALA A 358 -17.29 2.52 28.11
CA ALA A 358 -18.14 1.78 27.17
C ALA A 358 -17.33 1.17 25.99
N PRO A 359 -17.31 -0.18 25.83
CA PRO A 359 -16.58 -0.84 24.75
C PRO A 359 -17.11 -0.43 23.38
N GLY A 360 -16.20 -0.21 22.43
CA GLY A 360 -16.53 0.14 21.05
C GLY A 360 -17.15 1.52 20.84
N ARG A 361 -17.33 2.30 21.91
CA ARG A 361 -17.86 3.67 21.85
C ARG A 361 -16.97 4.67 22.57
N GLU A 362 -16.46 4.28 23.72
CA GLU A 362 -15.57 5.09 24.54
C GLU A 362 -14.18 4.47 24.68
N PHE A 363 -14.00 3.21 24.32
CA PHE A 363 -12.68 2.64 24.10
C PHE A 363 -12.66 1.64 22.94
N ASP A 364 -11.52 1.46 22.31
CA ASP A 364 -11.36 0.55 21.18
C ASP A 364 -11.47 -0.92 21.59
N GLN A 365 -12.12 -1.71 20.75
CA GLN A 365 -12.22 -3.14 20.96
C GLN A 365 -11.90 -3.93 19.69
N LEU A 366 -10.95 -4.84 19.81
CA LEU A 366 -10.72 -5.91 18.85
C LEU A 366 -11.43 -7.17 19.32
N VAL A 367 -12.30 -7.71 18.48
CA VAL A 367 -13.02 -8.97 18.72
C VAL A 367 -12.51 -10.02 17.74
N VAL A 368 -12.02 -11.13 18.25
CA VAL A 368 -11.49 -12.26 17.47
C VAL A 368 -12.27 -13.51 17.83
N ASN A 369 -13.14 -14.02 16.95
CA ASN A 369 -13.93 -15.21 17.28
C ASN A 369 -13.08 -16.49 17.31
N GLY A 370 -11.95 -16.50 16.60
CA GLY A 370 -10.95 -17.57 16.62
C GLY A 370 -9.87 -17.39 17.70
N THR A 371 -8.67 -17.82 17.38
CA THR A 371 -7.48 -17.67 18.22
C THR A 371 -6.79 -16.34 17.96
N ALA A 372 -6.55 -15.55 19.02
CA ALA A 372 -5.64 -14.42 19.00
C ALA A 372 -4.25 -14.85 19.48
N SER A 373 -3.28 -14.92 18.58
CA SER A 373 -1.88 -15.24 18.86
C SER A 373 -1.06 -13.96 18.92
N LEU A 374 -0.66 -13.54 20.12
CA LEU A 374 0.00 -12.27 20.38
C LEU A 374 1.52 -12.38 20.36
N GLY A 375 2.17 -11.32 19.91
CA GLY A 375 3.63 -11.24 19.85
C GLY A 375 4.18 -9.87 19.43
N GLY A 376 3.32 -8.94 19.03
CA GLY A 376 3.70 -7.60 18.58
C GLY A 376 3.75 -6.56 19.70
N THR A 377 3.45 -5.32 19.35
CA THR A 377 3.40 -4.17 20.25
C THR A 377 1.96 -3.72 20.47
N LEU A 378 1.53 -3.63 21.73
CA LEU A 378 0.30 -2.93 22.11
C LEU A 378 0.59 -1.44 22.27
N ASN A 379 -0.11 -0.58 21.53
CA ASN A 379 -0.04 0.87 21.66
C ASN A 379 -1.32 1.38 22.33
N VAL A 380 -1.19 2.07 23.46
CA VAL A 380 -2.33 2.60 24.24
C VAL A 380 -2.26 4.12 24.30
N SER A 381 -3.39 4.79 24.07
CA SER A 381 -3.50 6.24 24.22
C SER A 381 -4.74 6.64 25.02
N LEU A 382 -4.60 7.74 25.76
CA LEU A 382 -5.66 8.36 26.55
C LEU A 382 -5.93 9.76 25.97
N PRO A 383 -6.76 9.90 24.92
CA PRO A 383 -7.05 11.21 24.33
C PRO A 383 -7.82 12.12 25.29
N ASN A 384 -7.88 13.42 24.97
CA ASN A 384 -8.69 14.44 25.68
C ASN A 384 -8.43 14.52 27.20
N ASP A 385 -7.18 14.31 27.61
CA ASP A 385 -6.78 14.25 29.03
C ASP A 385 -7.62 13.23 29.83
N PHE A 386 -8.01 12.11 29.21
CA PHE A 386 -8.77 11.06 29.89
C PHE A 386 -7.95 10.42 31.01
N PHE A 387 -8.58 10.29 32.18
CA PHE A 387 -8.01 9.58 33.32
C PHE A 387 -8.87 8.36 33.67
N PRO A 388 -8.37 7.14 33.42
CA PRO A 388 -9.07 5.91 33.77
C PRO A 388 -9.46 5.88 35.26
N PRO A 389 -10.75 5.73 35.62
CA PRO A 389 -11.14 5.62 37.02
C PRO A 389 -10.55 4.36 37.65
N HIS A 390 -9.94 4.49 38.84
CA HIS A 390 -9.29 3.38 39.55
C HIS A 390 -10.19 2.12 39.61
N GLY A 391 -9.62 0.97 39.28
CA GLY A 391 -10.31 -0.32 39.25
C GLY A 391 -11.15 -0.57 37.99
N SER A 392 -11.30 0.40 37.09
CA SER A 392 -11.98 0.20 35.80
C SER A 392 -11.22 -0.81 34.95
N ALA A 393 -11.96 -1.65 34.23
CA ALA A 393 -11.43 -2.67 33.35
C ALA A 393 -11.85 -2.39 31.90
N TYR A 394 -10.88 -2.40 30.99
CA TYR A 394 -11.04 -2.14 29.56
C TYR A 394 -10.66 -3.41 28.80
N ALA A 395 -11.66 -4.26 28.54
CA ALA A 395 -11.49 -5.49 27.77
C ALA A 395 -11.37 -5.17 26.27
N PHE A 396 -10.20 -4.63 25.90
CA PHE A 396 -9.89 -4.18 24.54
C PHE A 396 -9.67 -5.32 23.55
N LEU A 397 -9.34 -6.53 24.03
CA LEU A 397 -9.21 -7.72 23.21
C LEU A 397 -10.12 -8.82 23.74
N LEU A 398 -11.09 -9.22 22.93
CA LEU A 398 -11.90 -10.42 23.15
C LEU A 398 -11.48 -11.48 22.14
N ALA A 399 -11.23 -12.70 22.59
CA ALA A 399 -10.80 -13.81 21.74
C ALA A 399 -11.53 -15.11 22.09
N GLY A 400 -11.80 -15.97 21.11
CA GLY A 400 -12.23 -17.35 21.37
C GLY A 400 -11.18 -18.12 22.20
N THR A 401 -9.90 -17.88 21.90
CA THR A 401 -8.76 -18.25 22.74
C THR A 401 -7.63 -17.25 22.52
N ARG A 402 -6.88 -16.89 23.56
CA ARG A 402 -5.65 -16.12 23.47
C ARG A 402 -4.44 -17.02 23.71
N THR A 403 -3.44 -16.90 22.85
CA THR A 403 -2.10 -17.46 23.06
C THR A 403 -1.03 -16.37 22.91
N GLY A 404 0.13 -16.56 23.53
CA GLY A 404 1.21 -15.57 23.51
C GLY A 404 0.86 -14.26 24.23
N GLU A 405 1.83 -13.39 24.42
CA GLU A 405 1.67 -12.07 25.04
C GLU A 405 2.22 -10.99 24.11
N PHE A 406 1.85 -9.74 24.34
CA PHE A 406 2.47 -8.63 23.62
C PHE A 406 3.94 -8.58 24.02
N ALA A 407 4.85 -8.58 23.05
CA ALA A 407 6.29 -8.49 23.31
C ALA A 407 6.68 -7.10 23.84
N ARG A 408 5.89 -6.07 23.49
CA ARG A 408 6.08 -4.69 23.94
C ARG A 408 4.74 -4.03 24.21
N VAL A 409 4.75 -3.07 25.13
CA VAL A 409 3.64 -2.15 25.34
C VAL A 409 4.17 -0.74 25.28
N HIS A 410 3.44 0.17 24.63
CA HIS A 410 3.82 1.56 24.47
C HIS A 410 2.62 2.50 24.68
N PRO A 411 2.78 3.60 25.44
CA PRO A 411 3.88 3.84 26.37
C PRO A 411 3.87 2.80 27.52
N GLU A 412 4.82 2.89 28.44
CA GLU A 412 4.83 2.06 29.66
C GLU A 412 3.52 2.25 30.44
N LEU A 413 2.73 1.19 30.63
CA LEU A 413 1.36 1.31 31.16
C LEU A 413 1.28 1.94 32.55
N SER A 414 2.30 1.77 33.37
CA SER A 414 2.40 2.40 34.70
C SER A 414 2.40 3.92 34.62
N THR A 415 2.93 4.50 33.53
CA THR A 415 2.89 5.95 33.28
C THR A 415 1.48 6.46 32.95
N LEU A 416 0.60 5.56 32.49
CA LEU A 416 -0.82 5.82 32.25
C LEU A 416 -1.72 5.44 33.44
N GLY A 417 -1.15 4.95 34.55
CA GLY A 417 -1.93 4.40 35.66
C GLY A 417 -2.71 3.14 35.27
N LEU A 418 -2.17 2.34 34.36
CA LEU A 418 -2.75 1.09 33.88
C LEU A 418 -1.83 -0.10 34.18
N LYS A 419 -2.43 -1.29 34.29
CA LYS A 419 -1.74 -2.57 34.14
C LYS A 419 -2.44 -3.40 33.08
N LEU A 420 -1.73 -4.37 32.53
CA LEU A 420 -2.27 -5.34 31.58
C LEU A 420 -2.49 -6.68 32.26
N ASP A 421 -3.73 -7.16 32.22
CA ASP A 421 -4.12 -8.48 32.71
C ASP A 421 -4.50 -9.36 31.51
N TYR A 422 -3.86 -10.53 31.43
CA TYR A 422 -4.13 -11.51 30.39
C TYR A 422 -5.10 -12.60 30.85
N GLY A 423 -6.22 -12.74 30.14
CA GLY A 423 -7.15 -13.86 30.31
C GLY A 423 -6.89 -14.99 29.32
N ARG A 424 -7.60 -16.11 29.49
CA ARG A 424 -7.60 -17.20 28.48
C ARG A 424 -8.25 -16.79 27.17
N ASN A 425 -9.21 -15.86 27.23
CA ASN A 425 -10.08 -15.46 26.11
C ASN A 425 -9.90 -13.97 25.76
N GLY A 426 -8.73 -13.39 26.03
CA GLY A 426 -8.49 -11.98 25.74
C GLY A 426 -7.45 -11.30 26.61
N ALA A 427 -7.40 -9.98 26.51
CA ALA A 427 -6.54 -9.11 27.30
C ALA A 427 -7.34 -7.89 27.79
N THR A 428 -7.03 -7.42 28.99
CA THR A 428 -7.77 -6.35 29.66
C THR A 428 -6.79 -5.37 30.30
N LEU A 429 -6.96 -4.08 30.03
CA LEU A 429 -6.27 -3.03 30.78
C LEU A 429 -7.06 -2.78 32.06
N ILE A 430 -6.38 -2.69 33.20
CA ILE A 430 -7.00 -2.34 34.47
C ILE A 430 -6.37 -1.05 34.97
N ALA A 431 -7.21 -0.08 35.33
CA ALA A 431 -6.76 1.15 35.96
C ALA A 431 -6.23 0.88 37.37
N THR A 432 -4.94 1.13 37.56
CA THR A 432 -4.21 0.99 38.84
C THR A 432 -3.85 2.33 39.46
N GLY A 433 -3.86 3.41 38.68
CA GLY A 433 -3.68 4.77 39.19
C GLY A 433 -4.93 5.25 39.94
N PRO A 434 -4.81 6.27 40.81
CA PRO A 434 -5.99 6.93 41.37
C PRO A 434 -6.89 7.44 40.22
N ALA A 435 -8.21 7.46 40.45
CA ALA A 435 -9.20 7.90 39.48
C ALA A 435 -8.96 9.38 39.11
N GLY A 436 -8.16 9.65 38.09
CA GLY A 436 -7.68 11.01 37.77
C GLY A 436 -6.90 11.68 38.88
N PRO A 437 -6.40 12.91 38.64
CA PRO A 437 -5.96 13.74 39.74
C PRO A 437 -7.16 13.88 40.68
N PRO A 438 -7.00 13.55 41.97
CA PRO A 438 -8.02 13.78 42.98
C PRO A 438 -8.46 15.24 42.89
N THR A 439 -9.76 15.48 42.78
CA THR A 439 -10.28 16.84 42.73
C THR A 439 -10.56 17.30 44.15
N VAL A 440 -10.09 18.49 44.49
CA VAL A 440 -10.59 19.19 45.68
C VAL A 440 -12.00 19.71 45.40
N THR A 441 -12.95 19.37 46.25
CA THR A 441 -14.33 19.85 46.21
C THR A 441 -14.55 20.87 47.31
N PHE A 442 -15.28 21.94 46.98
CA PHE A 442 -15.85 22.82 48.00
C PHE A 442 -17.17 22.22 48.46
N GLU A 443 -17.26 21.88 49.75
CA GLU A 443 -18.43 21.22 50.31
C GLU A 443 -19.42 22.24 50.86
N ARG A 444 -18.96 23.17 51.70
CA ARG A 444 -19.81 24.19 52.33
C ARG A 444 -19.01 25.28 53.03
N TRP A 445 -19.69 26.39 53.30
CA TRP A 445 -19.33 27.33 54.37
C TRP A 445 -19.80 26.81 55.73
N VAL A 446 -19.07 27.14 56.79
CA VAL A 446 -19.50 26.93 58.18
C VAL A 446 -20.01 28.26 58.73
N ASN A 447 -21.31 28.29 59.03
CA ASN A 447 -22.02 29.49 59.46
C ASN A 447 -21.39 30.12 60.72
N GLY A 448 -21.10 31.42 60.63
CA GLY A 448 -20.61 32.22 61.76
C GLY A 448 -19.10 32.17 62.02
N ALA A 449 -18.28 31.63 61.10
CA ALA A 449 -16.84 31.45 61.34
C ALA A 449 -15.89 31.71 60.15
N ASP A 450 -16.33 32.28 59.02
CA ASP A 450 -15.53 32.48 57.78
C ASP A 450 -14.74 31.23 57.33
N LEU A 451 -15.25 30.05 57.68
CA LEU A 451 -14.58 28.76 57.54
C LEU A 451 -15.18 28.01 56.35
N ILE A 452 -14.32 27.41 55.52
CA ILE A 452 -14.74 26.55 54.41
C ILE A 452 -14.37 25.10 54.70
N VAL A 453 -15.18 24.19 54.15
CA VAL A 453 -14.86 22.76 54.12
C VAL A 453 -14.46 22.39 52.70
N LEU A 454 -13.22 21.96 52.54
CA LEU A 454 -12.69 21.40 51.30
C LEU A 454 -12.49 19.90 51.47
N ALA A 455 -12.94 19.10 50.50
CA ALA A 455 -12.88 17.65 50.53
C ALA A 455 -12.10 17.10 49.35
N TRP A 456 -11.50 15.92 49.51
CA TRP A 456 -10.87 15.17 48.45
C TRP A 456 -10.90 13.66 48.74
N PRO A 457 -10.83 12.80 47.70
CA PRO A 457 -10.89 11.36 47.91
C PRO A 457 -9.73 10.86 48.79
N GLU A 458 -10.01 9.83 49.60
CA GLU A 458 -9.03 9.21 50.51
C GLU A 458 -7.78 8.69 49.76
N SER A 459 -7.93 8.35 48.47
CA SER A 459 -6.84 8.00 47.56
C SER A 459 -5.79 9.11 47.37
N ALA A 460 -6.04 10.29 47.94
CA ALA A 460 -5.18 11.47 47.89
C ALA A 460 -4.87 12.03 49.29
N ALA A 461 -4.93 11.20 50.32
CA ALA A 461 -4.59 11.58 51.69
C ALA A 461 -3.14 12.09 51.84
N ASP A 462 -2.23 11.67 50.96
CA ASP A 462 -0.81 12.07 50.91
C ASP A 462 -0.53 13.28 50.00
N TRP A 463 -1.56 13.84 49.36
CA TRP A 463 -1.43 15.03 48.50
C TRP A 463 -1.43 16.30 49.35
N ARG A 464 -0.69 17.31 48.90
CA ARG A 464 -0.63 18.63 49.56
C ARG A 464 -1.73 19.53 49.01
N LEU A 465 -2.56 20.07 49.88
CA LEU A 465 -3.50 21.14 49.54
C LEU A 465 -2.74 22.47 49.39
N GLU A 466 -3.02 23.22 48.34
CA GLU A 466 -2.42 24.54 48.09
C GLU A 466 -3.50 25.56 47.76
N SER A 467 -3.21 26.83 48.02
CA SER A 467 -4.11 27.95 47.73
C SER A 467 -3.41 29.08 47.00
N ALA A 468 -4.16 29.84 46.20
CA ALA A 468 -3.66 30.99 45.47
C ALA A 468 -4.69 32.15 45.41
N PRO A 469 -4.23 33.41 45.34
CA PRO A 469 -5.09 34.58 45.17
C PRO A 469 -5.62 34.74 43.75
N ALA A 470 -4.91 34.22 42.75
CA ALA A 470 -5.29 34.31 41.34
C ALA A 470 -4.82 33.09 40.54
N LEU A 471 -5.55 32.77 39.48
CA LEU A 471 -5.10 31.88 38.40
C LEU A 471 -4.01 32.60 37.59
N GLY A 472 -2.74 32.36 37.91
CA GLY A 472 -1.62 32.75 37.04
C GLY A 472 -1.56 31.85 35.79
N GLY A 473 -0.98 32.37 34.69
CA GLY A 473 -0.71 31.60 33.46
C GLY A 473 0.27 30.43 33.65
N ALA A 474 0.87 29.94 32.56
CA ALA A 474 1.61 28.66 32.47
C ALA A 474 2.74 28.41 33.52
N ASP A 475 3.16 29.43 34.28
CA ASP A 475 4.15 29.31 35.36
C ASP A 475 3.53 29.23 36.77
N GLY A 476 2.20 29.11 36.89
CA GLY A 476 1.48 29.01 38.15
C GLY A 476 1.41 30.34 38.90
N GLY A 477 0.23 30.70 39.42
CA GLY A 477 0.16 31.72 40.48
C GLY A 477 1.08 31.33 41.65
N ALA A 478 1.40 32.25 42.57
CA ALA A 478 2.15 31.94 43.78
C ALA A 478 1.33 31.01 44.70
N TRP A 479 1.32 29.72 44.39
CA TRP A 479 0.63 28.69 45.16
C TRP A 479 1.34 28.49 46.50
N SER A 480 0.58 28.67 47.57
CA SER A 480 1.08 28.53 48.93
C SER A 480 0.55 27.24 49.55
N PRO A 481 1.41 26.41 50.15
CA PRO A 481 0.99 25.16 50.78
C PRO A 481 0.12 25.44 52.01
N ILE A 482 -0.97 24.70 52.13
CA ILE A 482 -1.81 24.67 53.33
C ILE A 482 -1.26 23.58 54.27
N PRO A 483 -0.97 23.89 55.55
CA PRO A 483 -0.36 22.96 56.48
C PRO A 483 -1.17 21.66 56.68
N PRO A 484 -0.54 20.47 56.66
CA PRO A 484 -1.22 19.20 56.92
C PRO A 484 -1.88 19.08 58.30
N ALA A 485 -1.47 19.90 59.27
CA ALA A 485 -2.11 19.95 60.59
C ALA A 485 -3.58 20.40 60.55
N LEU A 486 -4.03 21.01 59.45
CA LEU A 486 -5.42 21.40 59.22
C LEU A 486 -6.24 20.28 58.55
N TYR A 487 -5.60 19.17 58.17
CA TYR A 487 -6.27 18.06 57.50
C TYR A 487 -6.92 17.17 58.55
N GLN A 488 -8.17 16.80 58.30
CA GLN A 488 -8.96 15.89 59.11
C GLN A 488 -9.33 14.67 58.28
N THR A 489 -9.45 13.52 58.94
CA THR A 489 -9.90 12.25 58.33
C THR A 489 -11.14 11.77 59.07
N ASN A 490 -12.19 11.42 58.34
CA ASN A 490 -13.37 10.79 58.91
C ASN A 490 -13.45 9.34 58.45
N ALA A 491 -13.71 8.42 59.39
CA ALA A 491 -13.82 7.00 59.07
C ALA A 491 -15.00 6.75 58.12
N GLY A 492 -14.70 6.40 56.87
CA GLY A 492 -15.65 5.90 55.89
C GLY A 492 -15.89 6.78 54.67
N ILE A 493 -15.61 8.09 54.69
CA ILE A 493 -15.77 8.98 53.52
C ILE A 493 -14.83 10.21 53.67
N VAL A 494 -13.88 10.38 52.73
CA VAL A 494 -13.19 11.65 52.37
C VAL A 494 -12.15 12.23 53.36
N SER A 495 -10.97 12.60 52.83
CA SER A 495 -10.01 13.49 53.50
C SER A 495 -10.46 14.93 53.31
N TYR A 496 -10.51 15.75 54.36
CA TYR A 496 -10.99 17.13 54.26
C TYR A 496 -10.14 18.12 55.06
N ALA A 497 -10.22 19.39 54.72
CA ALA A 497 -9.67 20.49 55.50
C ALA A 497 -10.78 21.47 55.86
N GLU A 498 -10.85 21.81 57.14
CA GLU A 498 -11.63 22.92 57.66
C GLU A 498 -10.68 24.08 57.91
N LEU A 499 -10.77 25.14 57.11
CA LEU A 499 -9.86 26.28 57.20
C LEU A 499 -10.55 27.59 56.91
N ILE A 500 -10.03 28.66 57.51
CA ILE A 500 -10.33 30.03 57.08
C ILE A 500 -9.41 30.29 55.88
N PRO A 501 -9.95 30.61 54.69
CA PRO A 501 -9.12 30.88 53.53
C PRO A 501 -8.09 31.98 53.84
N PRO A 502 -6.81 31.80 53.50
CA PRO A 502 -5.83 32.87 53.60
C PRO A 502 -6.36 34.12 52.87
N ALA A 503 -6.17 35.31 53.46
CA ALA A 503 -6.79 36.54 52.95
C ALA A 503 -6.48 36.76 51.46
N GLY A 504 -7.53 36.85 50.64
CA GLY A 504 -7.43 37.05 49.19
C GLY A 504 -7.30 35.76 48.36
N ASN A 505 -7.10 34.59 48.98
CA ASN A 505 -7.00 33.32 48.27
C ASN A 505 -8.39 32.78 47.90
N ARG A 506 -8.64 32.62 46.60
CA ARG A 506 -9.93 32.16 46.05
C ARG A 506 -9.83 30.84 45.28
N PHE A 507 -8.62 30.31 45.12
CA PHE A 507 -8.34 29.12 44.32
C PHE A 507 -7.62 28.07 45.14
N PHE A 508 -8.03 26.81 44.97
CA PHE A 508 -7.47 25.66 45.67
C PHE A 508 -7.15 24.53 44.68
N ARG A 509 -6.07 23.78 44.96
CA ARG A 509 -5.65 22.58 44.22
C ARG A 509 -5.03 21.53 45.14
N LEU A 510 -5.02 20.27 44.69
CA LEU A 510 -4.18 19.22 45.27
C LEU A 510 -2.90 19.09 44.45
N CYS A 511 -1.77 18.97 45.13
CA CYS A 511 -0.45 18.79 44.54
C CYS A 511 0.16 17.49 45.07
N GLN A 512 0.48 16.55 44.18
CA GLN A 512 1.24 15.36 44.56
C GLN A 512 2.71 15.73 44.80
N PRO A 513 3.35 15.25 45.87
CA PRO A 513 4.81 15.30 45.98
C PRO A 513 5.43 14.37 44.92
N GLY A 514 6.04 14.93 43.87
CA GLY A 514 6.71 14.11 42.84
C GLY A 514 8.03 13.49 43.35
N GLN A 515 8.40 12.31 42.85
CA GLN A 515 9.75 11.75 43.08
C GLN A 515 10.88 12.56 42.42
N ASN A 516 10.57 13.48 41.48
CA ASN A 516 11.54 14.29 40.73
C ASN A 516 11.18 15.79 40.66
N GLY A 517 10.36 16.31 41.58
CA GLY A 517 10.12 17.77 41.68
C GLY A 517 9.26 18.41 40.59
N VAL A 518 8.59 17.63 39.73
CA VAL A 518 7.57 18.15 38.79
C VAL A 518 6.23 18.24 39.52
N VAL A 519 5.63 19.43 39.56
CA VAL A 519 4.28 19.68 40.06
C VAL A 519 3.29 19.34 38.95
N MET A 520 2.45 18.33 39.14
CA MET A 520 1.30 18.10 38.26
C MET A 520 0.14 19.00 38.71
N ASP A 521 -0.09 20.08 37.97
CA ASP A 521 -1.00 21.16 38.33
C ASP A 521 -2.38 21.00 37.66
N ARG A 522 -3.30 20.17 38.19
CA ARG A 522 -4.60 19.95 37.51
C ARG A 522 -5.79 19.64 38.41
N SER A 523 -6.20 20.61 39.23
CA SER A 523 -7.60 20.84 39.59
C SER A 523 -7.74 22.20 40.28
N VAL A 524 -8.02 23.27 39.53
CA VAL A 524 -8.29 24.57 40.17
C VAL A 524 -9.80 24.73 40.34
N LYS A 525 -10.25 24.91 41.59
CA LYS A 525 -11.62 25.32 41.89
C LYS A 525 -11.65 26.75 42.45
N PRO A 526 -12.46 27.64 41.88
CA PRO A 526 -12.80 28.89 42.56
C PRO A 526 -13.76 28.58 43.70
N VAL A 527 -13.46 29.06 44.90
CA VAL A 527 -14.46 29.21 45.98
C VAL A 527 -15.04 30.61 45.84
N ARG A 528 -16.31 30.72 45.46
CA ARG A 528 -17.06 31.98 45.54
C ARG A 528 -17.81 32.02 46.86
N ASN A 529 -17.75 33.17 47.51
CA ASN A 529 -18.72 33.54 48.51
C ASN A 529 -19.99 33.93 47.73
N ASP A 530 -21.17 33.46 48.13
CA ASP A 530 -22.42 33.79 47.40
C ASP A 530 -22.83 35.27 47.51
N ASP A 531 -22.01 36.08 48.21
CA ASP A 531 -22.21 37.52 48.42
C ASP A 531 -21.24 38.43 47.63
N ASP A 532 -20.47 37.94 46.64
CA ASP A 532 -19.58 38.76 45.77
C ASP A 532 -19.52 38.33 44.30
#